data_AF-A0A954V5Z2-F1
#
_entry.id   AF-A0A954V5Z2-F1
#
_cell.length_a   1.000
_cell.length_b   1.000
_cell.length_c   1.000
_cell.angle_alpha   90.00
_cell.angle_beta   90.00
_cell.angle_gamma   90.00
#
_symmetry.space_group_name_H-M   'P 1'
#
loop_
_entity.id
_entity.type
_entity.pdbx_description
1 polymer ?
#
loop_
_entity_poly.entity_id
_entity_poly.type
_entity_poly.pdbx_seq_one_letter_code
_entity_poly.pdbx_strand_id
1 'polypeptide(L)'
;MQYKTIILELIDSHPPLKHQLASSDSLLSTMNQLASEFRRLHLHLGNIMVAQQPLLSPVEIQLQAMEFATEQMTQLIEAMEQRVTTEHDSDNGPLQPARNDA
;
A
#
# COMPACT_ATOMS: atom_id res chain seq x y z
N MET A 1 -4.61 -17.55 -6.94
CA MET A 1 -3.84 -16.28 -7.03
C MET A 1 -3.06 -16.07 -5.75
N GLN A 2 -1.82 -15.61 -5.84
CA GLN A 2 -0.91 -15.47 -4.71
C GLN A 2 -0.90 -14.03 -4.17
N TYR A 3 -2.03 -13.55 -3.63
CA TYR A 3 -2.16 -12.16 -3.15
C TYR A 3 -1.10 -11.76 -2.13
N LYS A 4 -0.71 -12.68 -1.23
CA LYS A 4 0.36 -12.44 -0.25
C LYS A 4 1.71 -12.17 -0.90
N THR A 5 2.05 -12.90 -1.96
CA THR A 5 3.29 -12.71 -2.71
C THR A 5 3.33 -11.33 -3.35
N ILE A 6 2.24 -10.93 -4.01
CA ILE A 6 2.15 -9.61 -4.66
C ILE A 6 2.26 -8.49 -3.63
N ILE A 7 1.55 -8.58 -2.50
CA ILE A 7 1.65 -7.58 -1.43
C ILE A 7 3.06 -7.53 -0.84
N LEU A 8 3.72 -8.68 -0.67
CA LEU A 8 5.09 -8.71 -0.18
C LEU A 8 6.04 -8.03 -1.15
N GLU A 9 5.92 -8.31 -2.45
CA GLU A 9 6.72 -7.67 -3.51
C GLU A 9 6.49 -6.15 -3.55
N LEU A 10 5.24 -5.70 -3.39
CA LEU A 10 4.91 -4.28 -3.30
C LEU A 10 5.51 -3.62 -2.05
N ILE A 11 5.47 -4.28 -0.89
CA ILE A 11 6.11 -3.74 0.33
C ILE A 11 7.64 -3.72 0.17
N ASP A 12 8.21 -4.75 -0.44
CA ASP A 12 9.65 -4.86 -0.69
C ASP A 12 10.17 -3.77 -1.64
N SER A 13 9.31 -3.26 -2.55
CA SER A 13 9.66 -2.11 -3.40
C SER A 13 9.58 -0.75 -2.67
N HIS A 14 9.17 -0.72 -1.40
CA HIS A 14 9.06 0.49 -0.57
C HIS A 14 9.87 0.32 0.74
N PRO A 15 11.21 0.40 0.69
CA PRO A 15 12.07 0.10 1.84
C PRO A 15 11.77 0.92 3.11
N PRO A 16 11.51 2.25 3.04
CA PRO A 16 11.12 3.04 4.21
C PRO A 16 9.90 2.46 4.94
N LEU A 17 8.84 2.14 4.20
CA LEU A 17 7.64 1.52 4.77
C LEU A 17 7.96 0.16 5.38
N LYS A 18 8.68 -0.70 4.65
CA LYS A 18 9.08 -2.02 5.15
C LYS A 18 9.85 -1.94 6.46
N HIS A 19 10.79 -0.99 6.55
CA HIS A 19 11.58 -0.78 7.77
C HIS A 19 10.71 -0.31 8.94
N GLN A 20 9.78 0.62 8.71
CA GLN A 20 8.85 1.08 9.75
C GLN A 20 7.90 -0.04 10.23
N LEU A 21 7.39 -0.85 9.30
CA LEU A 21 6.53 -1.99 9.64
C LEU A 21 7.30 -3.08 10.40
N ALA A 22 8.57 -3.31 10.05
CA ALA A 22 9.43 -4.25 10.75
C ALA A 22 9.82 -3.75 12.15
N SER A 23 10.13 -2.47 12.31
CA SER A 23 10.50 -1.90 13.62
C SER A 23 9.32 -1.81 14.60
N SER A 24 8.10 -1.84 14.09
CA SER A 24 6.86 -1.86 14.88
C SER A 24 6.27 -3.27 15.07
N ASP A 25 7.00 -4.33 14.70
CA ASP A 25 6.54 -5.73 14.73
C ASP A 25 5.19 -5.96 14.01
N SER A 26 4.84 -5.07 13.07
CA SER A 26 3.54 -5.06 12.40
C SER A 26 3.59 -5.58 10.96
N LEU A 27 4.77 -5.85 10.42
CA LEU A 27 4.98 -6.28 9.03
C LEU A 27 4.09 -7.48 8.64
N LEU A 28 4.12 -8.55 9.43
CA LEU A 28 3.35 -9.76 9.13
C LEU A 28 1.84 -9.52 9.21
N SER A 29 1.36 -8.77 10.21
CA SER A 29 -0.07 -8.45 10.35
C SER A 29 -0.55 -7.56 9.21
N THR A 30 0.22 -6.53 8.88
CA THR A 30 -0.09 -5.57 7.81
C THR A 30 -0.10 -6.27 6.45
N MET A 31 0.89 -7.11 6.15
CA MET A 31 0.92 -7.91 4.93
C MET A 31 -0.33 -8.82 4.81
N ASN A 32 -0.73 -9.48 5.90
CA ASN A 32 -1.92 -10.34 5.91
C ASN A 32 -3.23 -9.54 5.72
N GLN A 33 -3.33 -8.35 6.32
CA GLN A 33 -4.46 -7.45 6.14
C GLN A 33 -4.55 -6.97 4.70
N LEU A 34 -3.46 -6.42 4.16
CA LEU A 34 -3.39 -5.95 2.78
C LEU A 34 -3.68 -7.07 1.78
N ALA A 35 -3.19 -8.29 1.99
CA ALA A 35 -3.50 -9.42 1.12
C ALA A 35 -4.99 -9.82 1.15
N SER A 36 -5.63 -9.68 2.32
CA SER A 36 -7.06 -9.94 2.48
C SER A 36 -7.90 -8.85 1.80
N GLU A 37 -7.51 -7.58 1.96
CA GLU A 37 -8.14 -6.45 1.28
C GLU A 37 -7.96 -6.53 -0.23
N PHE A 38 -6.77 -6.88 -0.71
CA PHE A 38 -6.49 -7.06 -2.12
C PHE A 38 -7.38 -8.15 -2.75
N ARG A 39 -7.51 -9.30 -2.08
CA ARG A 39 -8.44 -10.35 -2.51
C ARG A 39 -9.88 -9.84 -2.55
N ARG A 40 -10.32 -9.12 -1.53
CA ARG A 40 -11.69 -8.58 -1.45
C ARG A 40 -11.96 -7.61 -2.59
N LEU A 41 -11.03 -6.70 -2.85
CA LEU A 41 -11.12 -5.71 -3.91
C LEU A 41 -11.16 -6.36 -5.29
N HIS A 42 -10.25 -7.28 -5.57
CA HIS A 42 -10.22 -8.01 -6.84
C HIS A 42 -11.55 -8.74 -7.12
N LEU A 43 -12.08 -9.47 -6.13
CA LEU A 43 -13.37 -10.16 -6.29
C LEU A 43 -14.53 -9.18 -6.48
N HIS A 44 -14.51 -8.06 -5.76
CA HIS A 44 -15.53 -7.02 -5.89
C HIS A 44 -15.53 -6.40 -7.29
N LEU A 45 -14.36 -6.04 -7.81
CA LEU A 45 -14.18 -5.51 -9.16
C LEU A 45 -14.60 -6.51 -10.23
N GLY A 46 -14.22 -7.79 -10.07
CA GLY A 46 -14.67 -8.85 -10.97
C GLY A 46 -16.20 -8.94 -11.04
N ASN A 47 -16.89 -8.87 -9.89
CA ASN A 47 -18.36 -8.90 -9.86
C ASN A 47 -18.99 -7.65 -10.51
N ILE A 48 -18.42 -6.47 -10.30
CA ILE A 48 -18.87 -5.23 -10.96
C ILE A 48 -18.70 -5.35 -12.48
N MET A 49 -17.55 -5.82 -12.94
CA MET A 49 -17.23 -5.94 -14.35
C MET A 49 -18.10 -6.97 -15.07
N VAL A 50 -18.42 -8.10 -14.43
CA VAL A 50 -19.41 -9.05 -14.97
C VAL A 50 -20.75 -8.35 -15.23
N ALA A 51 -21.19 -7.48 -14.32
CA ALA A 51 -22.47 -6.78 -14.45
C ALA A 51 -22.43 -5.65 -15.51
N GLN A 52 -21.28 -4.99 -15.69
CA GLN A 52 -21.15 -3.81 -16.55
C GLN A 52 -20.65 -4.12 -17.96
N GLN A 53 -19.93 -5.23 -18.15
CA GLN A 53 -19.27 -5.58 -19.41
C GLN A 53 -19.60 -7.02 -19.84
N PRO A 54 -20.86 -7.31 -20.22
CA PRO A 54 -21.31 -8.67 -20.53
C PRO A 54 -20.68 -9.27 -21.80
N LEU A 55 -20.01 -8.44 -22.60
CA LEU A 55 -19.32 -8.86 -23.82
C LEU A 55 -17.90 -9.39 -23.57
N LEU A 56 -17.33 -9.10 -22.40
CA LEU A 56 -16.02 -9.63 -22.03
C LEU A 56 -16.12 -11.09 -21.60
N SER A 57 -15.12 -11.87 -22.00
CA SER A 57 -14.95 -13.22 -21.49
C SER A 57 -14.62 -13.19 -19.99
N PRO A 58 -14.90 -14.29 -19.26
CA PRO A 58 -14.50 -14.40 -17.86
C PRO A 58 -13.01 -14.17 -17.62
N VAL A 59 -12.15 -14.54 -18.57
CA VAL A 59 -10.70 -14.36 -18.47
C VAL A 59 -10.33 -12.88 -18.55
N GLU A 60 -10.91 -12.13 -19.50
CA GLU A 60 -10.68 -10.69 -19.64
C GLU A 60 -11.15 -9.92 -18.41
N ILE A 61 -12.31 -10.30 -17.85
CA ILE A 61 -12.83 -9.70 -16.61
C ILE A 61 -11.87 -9.92 -15.44
N GLN A 62 -11.36 -11.15 -15.26
CA GLN A 62 -10.42 -11.44 -14.17
C GLN A 62 -9.10 -10.69 -14.35
N LEU A 63 -8.62 -10.57 -15.59
CA LEU A 63 -7.40 -9.83 -15.90
C LEU A 63 -7.55 -8.34 -15.57
N GLN A 64 -8.62 -7.70 -16.08
CA GLN A 64 -8.89 -6.29 -15.80
C GLN A 64 -9.09 -6.05 -14.30
N ALA A 65 -9.91 -6.88 -13.64
CA ALA A 65 -10.16 -6.73 -12.21
C ALA A 65 -8.86 -6.83 -11.40
N MET A 66 -7.91 -7.69 -11.81
CA MET A 66 -6.61 -7.82 -11.18
C MET A 66 -5.75 -6.57 -11.40
N GLU A 67 -5.70 -6.03 -12.61
CA GLU A 67 -4.95 -4.81 -12.92
C GLU A 67 -5.44 -3.63 -12.06
N PHE A 68 -6.75 -3.38 -12.03
CA PHE A 68 -7.33 -2.31 -11.19
C PHE A 68 -7.09 -2.54 -9.70
N ALA A 69 -7.25 -3.78 -9.22
CA ALA A 69 -7.01 -4.09 -7.82
C ALA A 69 -5.54 -3.88 -7.45
N THR A 70 -4.61 -4.22 -8.35
CA THR A 70 -3.17 -4.01 -8.15
C THR A 70 -2.84 -2.53 -8.07
N GLU A 71 -3.35 -1.72 -9.00
CA GLU A 71 -3.14 -0.26 -9.01
C GLU A 71 -3.62 0.39 -7.70
N GLN A 72 -4.82 0.01 -7.23
CA GLN A 72 -5.36 0.50 -5.96
C GLN A 72 -4.51 0.09 -4.75
N MET A 73 -3.90 -1.10 -4.75
CA MET A 73 -2.98 -1.53 -3.70
C MET A 73 -1.65 -0.78 -3.75
N THR A 74 -1.13 -0.52 -4.96
CA THR A 74 0.07 0.31 -5.14
C THR A 74 -0.15 1.71 -4.56
N GLN A 75 -1.24 2.38 -4.94
CA GLN A 75 -1.59 3.71 -4.42
C GLN A 75 -1.75 3.72 -2.89
N LEU A 76 -2.34 2.67 -2.33
CA LEU A 76 -2.49 2.53 -0.87
C LEU A 76 -1.11 2.42 -0.18
N ILE A 77 -0.21 1.62 -0.72
CA ILE A 77 1.15 1.42 -0.18
C ILE A 77 1.98 2.70 -0.29
N GLU A 78 1.92 3.39 -1.43
CA GLU A 78 2.56 4.71 -1.62
C GLU A 78 2.05 5.73 -0.61
N ALA A 79 0.74 5.77 -0.36
CA ALA A 79 0.14 6.65 0.65
C ALA A 79 0.55 6.27 2.08
N MET A 80 0.78 5.00 2.37
CA MET A 80 1.34 4.55 3.65
C MET A 80 2.79 5.01 3.80
N GLU A 81 3.61 4.87 2.75
CA GLU A 81 5.01 5.30 2.76
C GLU A 81 5.15 6.81 2.98
N GLN A 82 4.32 7.62 2.32
CA GLN A 82 4.31 9.08 2.51
C GLN A 82 4.06 9.51 3.95
N ARG A 83 3.30 8.73 4.73
CA ARG A 83 3.10 8.98 6.16
C ARG A 83 4.35 8.70 6.98
N VAL A 84 5.15 7.71 6.57
CA VAL A 84 6.43 7.39 7.22
C VAL A 84 7.44 8.50 7.03
N THR A 85 7.53 9.04 5.82
CA THR A 85 8.53 10.07 5.48
C THR A 85 8.17 11.43 6.07
N THR A 86 6.89 11.78 6.14
CA THR A 86 6.43 13.06 6.72
C THR A 86 6.54 13.12 8.25
N GLU A 87 6.45 11.98 8.95
CA GLU A 87 6.70 11.92 10.40
C GLU A 87 8.19 12.13 10.75
N HIS A 88 9.11 11.86 9.83
CA HIS A 88 10.56 12.00 10.08
C HIS A 88 11.10 13.43 9.93
N ASP A 89 10.41 14.29 9.17
CA ASP A 89 10.83 15.69 8.94
C ASP A 89 10.38 16.67 10.02
N SER A 90 9.54 16.24 10.98
CA SER A 90 8.99 17.14 12.02
C SER A 90 9.85 17.26 13.29
N ASP A 91 11.00 16.58 13.38
CA ASP A 91 11.86 16.57 14.59
C ASP A 91 13.14 17.43 14.48
N ASN A 92 13.29 18.25 13.42
CA ASN A 92 14.39 19.22 13.29
C ASN A 92 13.87 20.66 13.34
N GLY A 93 13.41 21.08 14.52
CA GLY A 93 13.20 22.50 14.83
C GLY A 93 14.54 23.25 14.87
N PRO A 94 14.66 24.45 14.26
CA PRO A 94 15.95 25.14 14.13
C PRO A 94 16.49 25.57 15.50
N LEU A 95 17.75 25.22 15.77
CA LEU A 95 18.55 25.77 16.87
C LEU A 95 18.51 27.31 16.83
N GLN A 96 17.82 27.92 17.80
CA GLN A 96 17.97 29.35 18.06
C GLN A 96 19.33 29.60 18.71
N PRO A 97 20.12 30.59 18.24
CA PRO A 97 21.40 30.91 18.84
C PRO A 97 21.19 31.57 20.21
N ALA A 98 21.95 31.09 21.20
CA ALA A 98 22.03 31.69 22.53
C ALA A 98 22.44 33.16 22.43
N ARG A 99 21.53 34.07 22.79
CA ARG A 99 21.87 35.46 23.10
C ARG A 99 22.50 35.50 24.49
N ASN A 100 23.82 35.60 24.52
CA ASN A 100 24.58 36.05 25.69
C ASN A 100 24.56 37.58 25.66
N ASP A 101 23.75 38.19 26.53
CA ASP A 101 23.90 39.59 26.90
C ASP A 101 24.43 39.63 28.34
N ALA A 102 25.70 40.02 28.49
CA ALA A 102 26.35 40.41 29.74
C ALA A 102 27.23 41.63 29.45
#